data_AF-A0AAV4IU50-F1
#
_entry.id   AF-A0AAV4IU50-F1
#
_cell.length_a   1.000
_cell.length_b   1.000
_cell.length_c   1.000
_cell.angle_alpha   90.00
_cell.angle_beta   90.00
_cell.angle_gamma   90.00
#
_symmetry.space_group_name_H-M   'P 1'
#
loop_
_entity.id
_entity.type
_entity.pdbx_description
1 polymer ?
#
loop_
_entity_poly.entity_id
_entity_poly.type
_entity_poly.pdbx_seq_one_letter_code
_entity_poly.pdbx_strand_id
1 'polypeptide(L)'
;MYEDNTDEEMKQVETNDEILEPTRSKVEWAIKQLPKGKSAGNDEIHAEMIKASGEQGIDVSYKLCKKIWIEEKWPDEWVKSVFVPRKETYNNVLITEP
;
A
#
# COMPACT_ATOMS: atom_id res chain seq x y z
N MET A 1 -17.76 -26.76 9.41
CA MET A 1 -16.49 -26.38 10.07
C MET A 1 -15.81 -25.43 9.11
N TYR A 2 -15.51 -24.24 9.60
CA TYR A 2 -15.49 -22.95 8.91
C TYR A 2 -14.88 -22.93 7.50
N GLU A 3 -15.64 -22.36 6.57
CA GLU A 3 -15.21 -21.98 5.23
C GLU A 3 -14.26 -20.78 5.36
N ASP A 4 -12.96 -21.02 5.18
CA ASP A 4 -11.96 -19.95 5.07
C ASP A 4 -12.11 -19.28 3.69
N ASN A 5 -13.14 -18.44 3.55
CA ASN A 5 -13.21 -17.39 2.54
C ASN A 5 -12.57 -16.14 3.12
N THR A 6 -11.26 -15.97 2.94
CA THR A 6 -10.65 -14.64 2.99
C THR A 6 -9.44 -14.56 2.06
N ASP A 7 -9.62 -15.05 0.83
CA ASP A 7 -9.01 -14.37 -0.31
C ASP A 7 -9.80 -13.06 -0.47
N GLU A 8 -9.41 -12.04 0.32
CA GLU A 8 -9.67 -10.67 -0.12
C GLU A 8 -8.82 -10.49 -1.38
N GLU A 9 -9.39 -10.93 -2.51
CA GLU A 9 -9.00 -10.48 -3.83
C GLU A 9 -8.80 -8.99 -3.70
N MET A 10 -7.54 -8.56 -3.81
CA MET A 10 -7.22 -7.17 -4.07
C MET A 10 -7.90 -6.87 -5.39
N LYS A 11 -9.15 -6.40 -5.33
CA LYS A 11 -9.83 -5.86 -6.49
C LYS A 11 -8.91 -4.76 -6.99
N GLN A 12 -8.20 -5.05 -8.06
CA GLN A 12 -7.66 -4.04 -8.92
C GLN A 12 -8.89 -3.25 -9.33
N VAL A 13 -9.09 -2.12 -8.66
CA VAL A 13 -9.94 -1.07 -9.15
C VAL A 13 -9.24 -0.63 -10.43
N GLU A 14 -9.62 -1.25 -11.55
CA GLU A 14 -9.48 -0.67 -12.87
C GLU A 14 -10.39 0.56 -12.89
N THR A 15 -9.93 1.61 -12.22
CA THR A 15 -10.42 2.95 -12.53
C THR A 15 -9.85 3.25 -13.90
N ASN A 16 -10.76 3.24 -14.88
CA ASN A 16 -10.57 3.84 -16.19
C ASN A 16 -10.45 5.37 -16.03
N ASP A 17 -9.49 5.79 -15.21
CA ASP A 17 -9.14 7.18 -14.96
C ASP A 17 -8.37 7.63 -16.20
N GLU A 18 -9.05 8.41 -17.05
CA GLU A 18 -8.34 9.39 -17.86
C GLU A 18 -7.27 10.05 -16.98
N ILE A 19 -6.05 10.20 -17.50
CA ILE A 19 -4.90 10.74 -16.78
C ILE A 19 -5.24 12.19 -16.38
N LEU A 20 -5.83 12.34 -15.19
CA LEU A 20 -6.40 13.56 -14.66
C LEU A 20 -5.52 14.11 -13.54
N GLU A 21 -5.42 15.44 -13.47
CA GLU A 21 -4.66 16.12 -12.43
C GLU A 21 -5.13 15.66 -11.03
N PRO A 22 -4.21 15.36 -10.09
CA PRO A 22 -4.58 15.05 -8.72
C PRO A 22 -5.43 16.19 -8.15
N THR A 23 -6.61 15.86 -7.64
CA THR A 23 -7.51 16.80 -6.96
C THR A 23 -7.54 16.50 -5.47
N ARG A 24 -7.66 17.54 -4.62
CA ARG A 24 -7.69 17.38 -3.15
C ARG A 24 -8.72 16.36 -2.69
N SER A 25 -9.94 16.39 -3.26
CA SER A 25 -11.02 15.46 -2.90
C SER A 25 -10.67 13.99 -3.19
N LYS A 26 -9.93 13.73 -4.28
CA LYS A 26 -9.49 12.37 -4.65
C LYS A 26 -8.40 11.87 -3.71
N VAL A 27 -7.48 12.75 -3.32
CA VAL A 27 -6.44 12.45 -2.31
C VAL A 27 -7.09 12.17 -0.95
N GLU A 28 -8.05 13.00 -0.53
CA GLU A 28 -8.80 12.77 0.70
C GLU A 28 -9.56 11.44 0.68
N TRP A 29 -10.22 11.12 -0.44
CA TRP A 29 -10.90 9.84 -0.61
C TRP A 29 -9.90 8.68 -0.50
N ALA A 30 -8.75 8.75 -1.19
CA ALA A 30 -7.72 7.72 -1.13
C ALA A 30 -7.16 7.52 0.29
N ILE A 31 -6.87 8.61 1.01
CA ILE A 31 -6.41 8.53 2.41
C ILE A 31 -7.45 7.83 3.29
N LYS A 32 -8.74 8.13 3.11
CA LYS A 32 -9.81 7.46 3.86
C LYS A 32 -9.91 5.96 3.55
N GLN A 33 -9.59 5.55 2.32
CA GLN A 33 -9.62 4.15 1.87
C GLN A 33 -8.40 3.32 2.28
N LEU A 34 -7.33 3.91 2.83
CA LEU A 34 -6.13 3.14 3.21
C LEU A 34 -6.47 1.99 4.19
N PRO A 35 -5.94 0.76 4.01
CA PRO A 35 -6.22 -0.34 4.93
C PRO A 35 -5.59 -0.08 6.32
N LYS A 36 -6.27 -0.52 7.39
CA LYS A 36 -5.76 -0.46 8.77
C LYS A 36 -5.00 -1.74 9.13
N GLY A 37 -4.16 -1.68 10.16
CA GLY A 37 -3.43 -2.86 10.67
C GLY A 37 -2.39 -3.47 9.72
N LYS A 38 -2.01 -2.77 8.65
CA LYS A 38 -0.86 -3.16 7.81
C LYS A 38 0.44 -2.72 8.49
N SER A 39 1.49 -3.51 8.34
CA SER A 39 2.83 -3.16 8.79
C SER A 39 3.30 -1.85 8.16
N ALA A 40 4.03 -1.03 8.92
CA ALA A 40 4.71 0.12 8.36
C ALA A 40 5.69 -0.29 7.26
N GLY A 41 5.91 0.64 6.32
CA GLY A 41 7.00 0.53 5.36
C GLY A 41 8.37 0.68 6.03
N ASN A 42 9.41 0.71 5.20
CA ASN A 42 10.77 1.03 5.63
C ASN A 42 10.91 2.42 6.28
N ASP A 43 9.94 3.30 6.02
CA ASP A 43 9.82 4.65 6.56
C ASP A 43 9.22 4.68 7.98
N GLU A 44 8.79 3.52 8.51
CA GLU A 44 8.09 3.38 9.80
C GLU A 44 6.72 4.11 9.84
N ILE A 45 6.22 4.56 8.68
CA ILE A 45 4.95 5.28 8.59
C ILE A 45 3.80 4.30 8.39
N HIS A 46 2.93 4.21 9.39
CA HIS A 46 1.69 3.46 9.30
C HIS A 46 0.60 4.25 8.56
N ALA A 47 -0.24 3.54 7.79
CA ALA A 47 -1.42 4.11 7.16
C ALA A 47 -2.35 4.83 8.15
N GLU A 48 -2.39 4.37 9.39
CA GLU A 48 -3.18 4.97 10.47
C GLU A 48 -2.69 6.37 10.85
N MET A 49 -1.37 6.61 10.81
CA MET A 49 -0.82 7.95 11.08
C MET A 49 -1.20 8.93 9.97
N ILE A 50 -1.19 8.47 8.72
CA ILE A 50 -1.64 9.28 7.58
C ILE A 50 -3.13 9.61 7.74
N LYS A 51 -3.97 8.66 8.17
CA LYS A 51 -5.38 8.96 8.48
C LYS A 51 -5.56 9.92 9.66
N ALA A 52 -4.74 9.79 10.70
CA ALA A 52 -4.83 10.62 11.91
C ALA A 52 -4.33 12.07 11.70
N SER A 53 -3.53 12.31 10.67
CA SER A 53 -2.96 13.63 10.37
C SER A 53 -3.98 14.70 9.91
N GLY A 54 -5.24 14.31 9.66
CA GLY A 54 -6.34 15.24 9.43
C GLY A 54 -6.16 16.12 8.19
N GLU A 55 -6.68 17.35 8.24
CA GLU A 55 -6.62 18.28 7.10
C GLU A 55 -5.21 18.66 6.68
N GLN A 56 -4.28 18.77 7.64
CA GLN A 56 -2.88 19.10 7.35
C GLN A 56 -2.21 17.98 6.56
N GLY A 57 -2.47 16.72 6.94
CA GLY A 57 -2.02 15.56 6.19
C GLY A 57 -2.54 15.52 4.77
N ILE A 58 -3.84 15.77 4.60
CA ILE A 58 -4.48 15.81 3.27
C ILE A 58 -3.83 16.90 2.40
N ASP A 59 -3.56 18.08 2.96
CA ASP A 59 -2.92 19.18 2.22
C ASP A 59 -1.46 18.85 1.83
N VAL A 60 -0.69 18.26 2.74
CA VAL A 60 0.68 17.82 2.46
C VAL A 60 0.70 16.72 1.39
N SER A 61 -0.16 15.71 1.50
CA SER A 61 -0.28 14.65 0.51
C SER A 61 -0.72 15.20 -0.85
N TYR A 62 -1.68 16.13 -0.88
CA TYR A 62 -2.12 16.77 -2.11
C TYR A 62 -0.99 17.55 -2.80
N LYS A 63 -0.25 18.36 -2.05
CA LYS A 63 0.92 19.10 -2.55
C LYS A 63 1.98 18.16 -3.10
N LEU A 64 2.25 17.05 -2.41
CA LEU A 64 3.20 16.05 -2.87
C LEU A 64 2.76 15.40 -4.18
N CYS A 65 1.52 14.92 -4.27
CA CYS A 65 0.97 14.34 -5.50
C CYS A 65 1.01 15.33 -6.67
N LYS A 66 0.63 16.59 -6.42
CA LYS A 66 0.67 17.66 -7.43
C LYS A 66 2.10 17.97 -7.88
N LYS A 67 3.07 17.96 -6.96
CA LYS A 67 4.48 18.15 -7.30
C LYS A 67 4.99 17.03 -8.21
N ILE A 68 4.71 15.77 -7.85
CA ILE A 68 5.08 14.59 -8.66
C ILE A 68 4.43 14.66 -10.05
N TRP A 69 3.17 15.10 -10.11
CA TRP A 69 2.45 15.29 -11.37
C TRP A 69 3.10 16.33 -12.29
N ILE A 70 3.53 17.47 -11.74
CA ILE A 70 4.15 18.56 -12.52
C ILE A 70 5.59 18.21 -12.92
N GLU A 71 6.35 17.61 -12.01
CA GLU A 71 7.77 17.31 -12.24
C GLU A 71 7.98 16.00 -13.02
N GLU A 72 6.95 15.15 -13.11
CA GLU A 72 6.98 13.79 -13.68
C GLU A 72 8.15 12.94 -13.16
N LYS A 73 8.58 13.21 -11.92
CA LYS A 73 9.73 12.57 -11.28
C LYS A 73 9.32 11.90 -9.99
N TRP A 74 9.69 10.62 -9.88
CA TRP A 74 9.56 9.86 -8.65
C TRP A 74 10.78 10.09 -7.75
N PRO A 75 10.60 10.17 -6.43
CA PRO A 75 11.73 10.14 -5.50
C PRO A 75 12.51 8.83 -5.66
N ASP A 76 13.86 8.91 -5.67
CA ASP A 76 14.73 7.73 -5.82
C ASP A 76 14.47 6.66 -4.75
N GLU A 77 14.01 7.07 -3.58
CA GLU A 77 13.65 6.17 -2.48
C GLU A 77 12.45 5.29 -2.81
N TRP A 78 11.50 5.79 -3.62
CA TRP A 78 10.28 5.06 -3.99
C TRP A 78 10.52 4.06 -5.13
N VAL A 79 11.64 4.18 -5.84
CA VAL A 79 12.04 3.25 -6.92
C VAL A 79 12.74 2.01 -6.35
N LYS A 80 13.14 2.03 -5.07
CA LYS A 80 13.82 0.90 -4.42
C LYS A 80 12.79 -0.12 -3.93
N SER A 81 12.81 -1.32 -4.49
CA SER A 81 12.04 -2.46 -3.98
C SER A 81 12.92 -3.41 -3.18
N VAL A 82 12.39 -3.94 -2.07
CA VAL A 82 13.04 -4.97 -1.27
C VAL A 82 12.38 -6.32 -1.58
N PHE A 83 13.11 -7.23 -2.19
CA PHE A 83 12.65 -8.60 -2.43
C PHE A 83 12.99 -9.48 -1.23
N VAL A 84 11.96 -9.94 -0.51
CA VAL A 84 12.13 -10.89 0.59
C VAL A 84 11.73 -12.29 0.11
N PRO A 85 12.68 -13.25 -0.01
CA PRO A 85 12.33 -14.61 -0.39
C PRO A 85 11.54 -15.28 0.74
N ARG A 86 10.34 -15.78 0.40
CA ARG A 86 9.51 -16.59 1.31
C ARG A 86 10.11 -17.99 1.40
N LYS A 87 10.41 -18.45 2.62
CA LYS A 87 10.85 -19.84 2.86
C LYS A 87 9.64 -20.77 2.79
N GLU A 88 9.66 -21.75 1.90
CA GLU A 88 8.74 -22.90 1.97
C GLU A 88 9.18 -23.77 3.16
N THR A 89 8.36 -23.84 4.20
CA THR A 89 8.56 -24.83 5.26
C THR A 89 8.08 -26.18 4.74
N TYR A 90 9.02 -27.04 4.31
CA TYR A 90 8.71 -28.46 4.15
C TYR A 90 8.37 -29.01 5.54
N ASN A 91 7.12 -29.44 5.73
CA ASN A 91 6.78 -30.30 6.86
C ASN A 91 7.76 -31.48 6.82
N ASN A 92 8.54 -31.64 7.89
CA ASN A 92 9.57 -32.65 7.98
C ASN A 92 9.00 -34.01 7.58
N VAL A 93 9.48 -34.42 6.40
CA VAL A 93 9.40 -35.74 5.81
C VAL A 93 9.55 -36.79 6.92
N LEU A 94 8.48 -37.53 7.17
CA LEU A 94 8.51 -38.80 7.89
C LEU A 94 9.32 -39.80 7.06
N ILE A 95 10.65 -39.73 7.14
CA ILE A 95 11.50 -40.85 6.75
C ILE A 95 12.68 -40.91 7.72
N THR A 96 12.52 -41.76 8.73
CA THR A 96 13.65 -42.53 9.24
C THR A 96 13.21 -43.99 9.22
N GLU A 97 13.63 -44.71 8.18
CA GLU A 97 13.64 -46.18 8.14
C GLU A 97 14.65 -46.71 9.18
N PRO A 98 14.42 -47.93 9.68
CA PRO A 98 15.21 -49.06 9.16
C PRO A 98 14.38 -50.18 8.52
#